data_AF-A0A5D3AVY9-F1
#
_entry.id   AF-A0A5D3AVY9-F1
#
_cell.length_a   1.000
_cell.length_b   1.000
_cell.length_c   1.000
_cell.angle_alpha   90.00
_cell.angle_beta   90.00
_cell.angle_gamma   90.00
#
_symmetry.space_group_name_H-M   'P 1'
#
loop_
_entity.id
_entity.type
_entity.pdbx_description
1 polymer ?
#
loop_
_entity_poly.entity_id
_entity_poly.type
_entity_poly.pdbx_seq_one_letter_code
_entity_poly.pdbx_strand_id
1 'polypeptide(L)'
;MSTNDAQSRISDEATRATERFMNILDSNLGPRGFAIPSGSASRATLVDDISGWVKSAIEAEVRDGKHAEGYTEEDSLKNVEICPDEFGISESGGVVLKNVKVQGDGWTVIAEKEAIDLPK
;
A
#
# COMPACT_ATOMS: atom_id res chain seq x y z
N MET A 1 6.28 -21.92 14.42
CA MET A 1 6.83 -20.78 13.65
C MET A 1 7.14 -19.67 14.64
N SER A 2 8.35 -19.12 14.61
CA SER A 2 8.71 -18.03 15.51
C SER A 2 8.08 -16.73 15.00
N THR A 3 7.55 -15.91 15.90
CA THR A 3 6.89 -14.62 15.60
C THR A 3 7.74 -13.69 14.73
N ASN A 4 9.08 -13.84 14.79
CA ASN A 4 10.05 -13.14 13.94
C ASN A 4 9.92 -13.49 12.45
N ASP A 5 9.55 -14.72 12.10
CA ASP A 5 9.38 -15.14 10.70
C ASP A 5 8.12 -14.53 10.10
N ALA A 6 7.03 -14.49 10.87
CA ALA A 6 5.77 -13.88 10.44
C ALA A 6 5.91 -12.37 10.22
N GLN A 7 6.52 -11.64 11.16
CA GLN A 7 6.75 -10.20 11.01
C GLN A 7 7.68 -9.85 9.84
N SER A 8 8.69 -10.68 9.58
CA SER A 8 9.58 -10.49 8.43
C SER A 8 8.80 -10.65 7.12
N ARG A 9 8.00 -11.72 7.00
CA ARG A 9 7.17 -11.97 5.81
C ARG A 9 6.14 -10.88 5.54
N ILE A 10 5.49 -10.37 6.59
CA ILE A 10 4.56 -9.23 6.48
C ILE A 10 5.30 -8.00 5.95
N SER A 11 6.50 -7.72 6.47
CA SER A 11 7.29 -6.57 6.05
C SER A 11 7.78 -6.69 4.60
N ASP A 12 8.18 -7.89 4.18
CA ASP A 12 8.56 -8.20 2.79
C ASP A 12 7.38 -8.02 1.84
N GLU A 13 6.20 -8.51 2.23
CA GLU A 13 4.98 -8.38 1.41
C GLU A 13 4.54 -6.92 1.30
N ALA A 14 4.55 -6.17 2.40
CA ALA A 14 4.23 -4.75 2.40
C ALA A 14 5.17 -3.93 1.50
N THR A 15 6.46 -4.24 1.54
CA THR A 15 7.47 -3.62 0.66
C THR A 15 7.17 -3.97 -0.81
N ARG A 16 6.92 -5.25 -1.11
CA ARG A 16 6.61 -5.70 -2.48
C ARG A 16 5.35 -5.05 -3.05
N ALA A 17 4.28 -4.98 -2.27
CA ALA A 17 3.02 -4.35 -2.67
C ALA A 17 3.22 -2.84 -2.94
N THR A 18 3.98 -2.17 -2.07
CA THR A 18 4.31 -0.74 -2.21
C THR A 18 5.14 -0.47 -3.47
N GLU A 19 6.19 -1.25 -3.72
CA GLU A 19 7.02 -1.11 -4.92
C GLU A 19 6.20 -1.32 -6.21
N ARG A 20 5.34 -2.34 -6.22
CA ARG A 20 4.41 -2.58 -7.35
C ARG A 20 3.49 -1.39 -7.57
N PHE A 21 2.91 -0.86 -6.50
CA PHE A 21 2.04 0.30 -6.58
C PHE A 21 2.77 1.53 -7.11
N MET A 22 3.97 1.82 -6.61
CA MET A 22 4.80 2.92 -7.11
C MET A 22 5.15 2.76 -8.59
N ASN A 23 5.46 1.55 -9.05
CA ASN A 23 5.70 1.27 -10.46
C ASN A 23 4.46 1.51 -11.34
N ILE A 24 3.27 1.15 -10.84
CA ILE A 24 1.99 1.43 -11.50
C ILE A 24 1.76 2.94 -11.59
N LEU A 25 2.02 3.67 -10.51
CA LEU A 25 1.93 5.12 -10.51
C LEU A 25 2.90 5.73 -11.51
N ASP A 26 4.19 5.35 -11.51
CA ASP A 26 5.19 5.88 -12.44
C ASP A 26 4.78 5.63 -13.90
N SER A 27 4.29 4.42 -14.20
CA SER A 27 3.89 4.00 -15.55
C SER A 27 2.64 4.74 -16.05
N ASN A 28 1.71 5.10 -15.17
CA ASN A 28 0.47 5.77 -15.55
C ASN A 28 0.53 7.30 -15.47
N LEU A 29 1.27 7.84 -14.51
CA LEU A 29 1.37 9.28 -14.24
C LEU A 29 2.48 9.94 -15.06
N GLY A 30 3.63 9.26 -15.22
CA GLY A 30 4.77 9.78 -15.97
C GLY A 30 4.43 10.21 -17.41
N PRO A 31 3.79 9.35 -18.23
CA PRO A 31 3.39 9.71 -19.59
C PRO A 31 2.34 10.84 -19.66
N ARG A 32 1.63 11.10 -18.56
CA ARG A 32 0.59 12.14 -18.46
C ARG A 32 1.14 13.48 -17.98
N GLY A 33 2.47 13.61 -17.81
CA GLY A 33 3.13 14.83 -17.36
C GLY A 33 3.03 15.07 -15.85
N PHE A 34 2.51 14.11 -15.09
CA PHE A 34 2.55 14.12 -13.64
C PHE A 34 3.85 13.46 -13.20
N ALA A 35 4.83 14.28 -12.81
CA ALA A 35 6.05 13.75 -12.22
C ALA A 35 5.75 13.24 -10.81
N ILE A 36 6.06 11.96 -10.57
CA ILE A 36 6.24 11.47 -9.20
C ILE A 36 7.49 12.19 -8.66
N PRO A 37 7.47 12.66 -7.41
CA PRO A 37 8.50 13.53 -6.83
C PRO A 37 9.90 13.05 -7.21
N SER A 38 10.63 13.93 -7.88
CA SER A 38 11.98 13.65 -8.42
C SER A 38 13.09 13.72 -7.35
N GLY A 39 12.75 14.21 -6.14
CA GLY A 39 13.62 14.15 -4.97
C GLY A 39 13.61 12.76 -4.36
N SER A 40 14.75 12.06 -4.39
CA SER A 40 14.93 10.73 -3.80
C SER A 40 14.51 10.64 -2.33
N ALA A 41 14.69 11.72 -1.56
CA ALA A 41 14.23 11.82 -0.18
C ALA A 41 12.70 11.81 -0.06
N SER A 42 12.00 12.59 -0.88
CA SER A 42 10.52 12.66 -0.86
C SER A 42 9.88 11.37 -1.34
N ARG A 43 10.48 10.69 -2.33
CA ARG A 43 10.04 9.37 -2.78
C ARG A 43 10.30 8.29 -1.73
N ALA A 44 11.46 8.30 -1.08
CA ALA A 44 11.77 7.33 -0.04
C ALA A 44 10.82 7.46 1.16
N THR A 45 10.52 8.68 1.62
CA THR A 45 9.54 8.93 2.67
C THR A 45 8.14 8.44 2.28
N LEU A 46 7.70 8.72 1.05
CA LEU A 46 6.42 8.25 0.55
C LEU A 46 6.34 6.71 0.51
N VAL A 47 7.40 6.05 0.04
CA VAL A 47 7.48 4.58 0.02
C VAL A 47 7.42 4.01 1.43
N ASP A 48 8.14 4.61 2.38
CA ASP A 48 8.15 4.17 3.77
C ASP A 48 6.77 4.33 4.42
N ASP A 49 6.12 5.47 4.20
CA ASP A 49 4.77 5.75 4.70
C ASP A 49 3.74 4.75 4.15
N ILE A 50 3.78 4.48 2.84
CA ILE A 50 2.87 3.51 2.20
C ILE A 50 3.18 2.09 2.68
N SER A 51 4.45 1.71 2.78
CA SER A 51 4.87 0.38 3.23
C SER A 51 4.48 0.12 4.68
N GLY A 52 4.71 1.08 5.58
CA GLY A 52 4.29 0.99 6.98
C GLY A 52 2.77 0.87 7.13
N TRP A 53 2.02 1.53 6.25
CA TRP A 53 0.58 1.41 6.19
C TRP A 53 0.12 0.02 5.71
N VAL A 54 0.65 -0.48 4.59
CA VAL A 54 0.31 -1.82 4.08
C VAL A 54 0.65 -2.89 5.12
N LYS A 55 1.80 -2.75 5.78
CA LYS A 55 2.19 -3.62 6.90
C LYS A 55 1.12 -3.62 7.99
N SER A 56 0.68 -2.45 8.44
CA SER A 56 -0.35 -2.33 9.48
C SER A 56 -1.69 -2.96 9.07
N ALA A 57 -2.06 -2.87 7.78
CA ALA A 57 -3.27 -3.50 7.24
C ALA A 57 -3.18 -5.03 7.26
N ILE A 58 -2.05 -5.59 6.81
CA ILE A 58 -1.80 -7.05 6.86
C ILE A 58 -1.77 -7.52 8.32
N GLU A 59 -1.11 -6.80 9.23
CA GLU A 59 -1.08 -7.14 10.66
C GLU A 59 -2.48 -7.14 11.30
N ALA A 60 -3.33 -6.18 10.92
CA ALA A 60 -4.71 -6.13 11.39
C ALA A 60 -5.54 -7.32 10.88
N GLU A 61 -5.40 -7.65 9.60
CA GLU A 61 -6.03 -8.80 8.95
C GLU A 61 -5.62 -10.14 9.60
N VAL A 62 -4.31 -10.34 9.81
CA VAL A 62 -3.77 -11.54 10.47
C VAL A 62 -4.31 -11.66 11.90
N ARG A 63 -4.43 -10.54 12.63
CA ARG A 63 -4.91 -10.51 14.02
C ARG A 63 -6.42 -10.72 14.14
N ASP A 64 -7.21 -10.18 13.22
CA ASP A 64 -8.67 -10.23 13.30
C ASP A 64 -9.19 -11.66 13.19
N GLY A 65 -8.49 -12.53 12.44
CA GLY A 65 -8.69 -13.99 12.47
C GLY A 65 -10.11 -14.47 12.10
N LYS A 66 -10.95 -13.60 11.53
CA LYS A 66 -12.33 -13.88 11.14
C LYS A 66 -12.39 -14.53 9.77
N HIS A 67 -11.71 -15.67 9.65
CA HIS A 67 -11.53 -16.35 8.37
C HIS A 67 -12.22 -17.70 8.36
N ALA A 68 -12.44 -18.23 7.15
CA ALA A 68 -12.96 -19.57 6.96
C ALA A 68 -12.04 -20.62 7.60
N GLU A 69 -12.60 -21.77 7.96
CA GLU A 69 -11.83 -22.89 8.52
C GLU A 69 -10.72 -23.33 7.54
N GLY A 70 -9.48 -23.35 8.02
CA GLY A 70 -8.30 -23.69 7.21
C GLY A 70 -7.54 -22.49 6.63
N TYR A 71 -8.01 -21.25 6.84
CA TYR A 71 -7.27 -20.06 6.49
C TYR A 71 -6.06 -19.86 7.41
N THR A 72 -4.91 -19.55 6.81
CA THR A 72 -3.62 -19.41 7.49
C THR A 72 -3.10 -17.98 7.40
N GLU A 73 -2.11 -17.63 8.22
CA GLU A 73 -1.40 -16.35 8.11
C GLU A 73 -0.77 -16.16 6.71
N GLU A 74 -0.42 -17.26 6.03
CA GLU A 74 0.13 -17.20 4.68
C GLU A 74 -0.91 -16.76 3.65
N ASP A 75 -2.20 -17.02 3.90
CA ASP A 75 -3.29 -16.61 3.02
C ASP A 75 -3.50 -15.10 3.09
N SER A 76 -3.34 -14.48 4.27
CA SER A 76 -3.38 -13.02 4.44
C SER A 76 -2.32 -12.27 3.61
N LEU A 77 -1.23 -12.94 3.21
CA LEU A 77 -0.14 -12.37 2.43
C LEU A 77 -0.32 -12.51 0.91
N LYS A 78 -1.37 -13.20 0.46
CA LYS A 78 -1.58 -13.45 -0.97
C LYS A 78 -2.25 -12.27 -1.65
N ASN A 79 -1.72 -11.93 -2.83
CA ASN A 79 -2.24 -10.89 -3.72
C ASN A 79 -2.50 -9.55 -3.03
N VAL A 80 -1.60 -9.14 -2.13
CA VAL A 80 -1.73 -7.84 -1.47
C VAL A 80 -1.56 -6.71 -2.50
N GLU A 81 -2.56 -5.84 -2.57
CA GLU A 81 -2.63 -4.73 -3.51
C GLU A 81 -3.10 -3.45 -2.81
N ILE A 82 -2.61 -2.33 -3.33
CA ILE A 82 -3.04 -0.98 -2.94
C ILE A 82 -4.00 -0.47 -4.02
N CYS A 83 -5.24 -0.17 -3.62
CA CYS A 83 -6.32 0.21 -4.51
C CYS A 83 -6.88 1.58 -4.13
N PRO A 84 -6.44 2.67 -4.78
CA PRO A 84 -7.10 3.97 -4.68
C PRO A 84 -8.43 3.95 -5.45
N ASP A 85 -9.50 4.54 -4.89
CA ASP A 85 -10.77 4.69 -5.62
C ASP A 85 -10.69 5.86 -6.62
N GLU A 86 -9.99 6.95 -6.25
CA GLU A 86 -9.88 8.15 -7.10
C GLU A 86 -8.48 8.75 -7.12
N PHE A 87 -8.17 9.39 -8.24
CA PHE A 87 -6.99 10.24 -8.42
C PHE A 87 -7.45 11.70 -8.55
N GLY A 88 -6.83 12.58 -7.77
CA GLY A 88 -7.03 14.02 -7.82
C GLY A 88 -5.72 14.78 -8.01
N ILE A 89 -5.83 16.09 -8.10
CA ILE A 89 -4.70 17.02 -8.07
C ILE A 89 -4.89 17.92 -6.85
N SER A 90 -3.90 18.03 -5.96
CA SER A 90 -3.95 18.94 -4.82
C SER A 90 -3.81 20.40 -5.26
N GLU A 91 -4.17 21.34 -4.38
CA GLU A 91 -4.03 22.77 -4.64
C GLU A 91 -2.58 23.19 -4.94
N SER A 92 -1.61 22.45 -4.39
CA SER A 92 -0.19 22.63 -4.66
C SER A 92 0.23 22.06 -6.02
N GLY A 93 -0.67 21.37 -6.74
CA GLY A 93 -0.46 20.72 -8.03
C GLY A 93 0.20 19.34 -7.94
N GLY A 94 0.20 18.70 -6.77
CA GLY A 94 0.61 17.31 -6.59
C GLY A 94 -0.52 16.34 -6.96
N VAL A 95 -0.22 15.05 -7.09
CA VAL A 95 -1.25 14.03 -7.30
C VAL A 95 -1.76 13.57 -5.94
N VAL A 96 -3.07 13.46 -5.80
CA VAL A 96 -3.73 12.97 -4.58
C VAL A 96 -4.41 11.65 -4.87
N LEU A 97 -4.14 10.64 -4.04
CA LEU A 97 -4.88 9.37 -4.05
C LEU A 97 -5.97 9.41 -2.97
N LYS A 98 -7.23 9.18 -3.33
CA LYS A 98 -8.35 9.19 -2.37
C LYS A 98 -8.92 7.80 -2.12
N ASN A 99 -9.42 7.59 -0.92
CA ASN A 99 -10.04 6.35 -0.45
C ASN A 99 -9.17 5.12 -0.73
N VAL A 100 -7.89 5.21 -0.38
CA VAL A 100 -6.92 4.16 -0.69
C VAL A 100 -7.13 2.95 0.21
N LYS A 101 -7.39 1.80 -0.39
CA LYS A 101 -7.62 0.54 0.32
C LYS A 101 -6.43 -0.39 0.17
N VAL A 102 -6.20 -1.25 1.17
CA VAL A 102 -5.35 -2.43 1.02
C VAL A 102 -6.26 -3.64 0.93
N GLN A 103 -6.06 -4.47 -0.07
CA GLN A 103 -6.78 -5.73 -0.22
C GLN A 103 -5.79 -6.87 -0.38
N GLY A 104 -6.23 -8.08 -0.02
CA GLY A 104 -5.57 -9.33 -0.37
C GLY A 104 -6.62 -10.39 -0.72
N ASP A 105 -6.19 -11.65 -0.86
CA ASP A 105 -7.09 -12.74 -1.24
C ASP A 105 -8.20 -12.96 -0.19
N GLY A 106 -9.40 -12.46 -0.47
CA GLY A 106 -10.59 -12.66 0.36
C GLY A 106 -10.75 -11.65 1.51
N TRP A 107 -9.91 -10.62 1.59
CA TRP A 107 -10.00 -9.59 2.62
C TRP A 107 -9.74 -8.18 2.05
N THR A 108 -10.28 -7.18 2.72
CA THR A 108 -10.04 -5.77 2.40
C THR A 108 -10.03 -4.97 3.68
N VAL A 109 -8.93 -4.27 3.92
CA VAL A 109 -8.83 -3.25 4.96
C VAL A 109 -9.00 -1.90 4.28
N ILE A 110 -10.17 -1.29 4.52
CA ILE A 110 -10.39 0.11 4.18
C ILE A 110 -9.59 0.92 5.17
N ALA A 111 -8.48 1.49 4.72
CA ALA A 111 -7.87 2.56 5.45
C ALA A 111 -8.39 3.85 4.88
N GLU A 112 -9.16 4.58 5.66
CA GLU A 112 -9.61 5.92 5.29
C GLU A 112 -8.39 6.85 5.37
N LYS A 113 -7.52 6.82 4.36
CA LYS A 113 -6.63 7.94 4.07
C LYS A 113 -7.31 8.76 2.99
N GLU A 114 -7.79 9.94 3.38
CA GLU A 114 -8.52 10.86 2.50
C GLU A 114 -7.67 11.35 1.31
N ALA A 115 -6.34 11.36 1.46
CA ALA A 115 -5.39 11.83 0.46
C ALA A 115 -3.97 11.30 0.72
N ILE A 116 -3.31 10.73 -0.29
CA ILE A 116 -1.85 10.65 -0.35
C ILE A 116 -1.38 11.73 -1.33
N ASP A 117 -0.80 12.81 -0.81
CA ASP A 117 -0.15 13.84 -1.62
C ASP A 117 1.19 13.33 -2.15
N LEU A 118 1.32 13.25 -3.47
CA LEU A 118 2.60 13.06 -4.13
C LEU A 118 3.28 14.45 -4.26
N PRO A 119 4.42 14.70 -3.58
CA PRO A 119 5.13 15.97 -3.73
C PRO A 119 5.55 16.23 -5.18
N LYS A 120 5.71 17.50 -5.57
CA LYS A 120 6.20 17.89 -6.91
C LYS A 120 7.69 17.59 -7.10
#